data_AF-A0A5R2N684-F1
#
_entry.id   AF-A0A5R2N684-F1
#
_cell.length_a   1.000
_cell.length_b   1.000
_cell.length_c   1.000
_cell.angle_alpha   90.00
_cell.angle_beta   90.00
_cell.angle_gamma   90.00
#
_symmetry.space_group_name_H-M   'P 1'
#
loop_
_entity.id
_entity.type
_entity.pdbx_description
1 polymer ?
#
loop_
_entity_poly.entity_id
_entity_poly.type
_entity_poly.pdbx_seq_one_letter_code
_entity_poly.pdbx_strand_id
1 'polypeptide(L)'
;REFVPLRNDAELVDAAFAAATTVFEPGNIAVAREPMTASEDFARFLDHVPGCFVFLGNGEGSAPLHNSSYDFNDDGLLFGVDFHVAIARQRLGT
;
A
#
# COMPACT_ATOMS: atom_id res chain seq x y z
N ARG A 1 7.34 -13.18 20.04
CA ARG A 1 7.14 -13.80 18.70
C ARG A 1 7.50 -12.74 17.69
N GLU A 2 8.55 -12.92 16.86
CA GLU A 2 9.14 -11.87 16.01
C GLU A 2 8.20 -11.40 14.89
N PHE A 3 7.51 -12.35 14.24
CA PHE A 3 6.53 -12.08 13.19
C PHE A 3 5.10 -12.27 13.69
N VAL A 4 4.31 -11.22 13.58
CA VAL A 4 2.85 -11.20 13.81
C VAL A 4 2.16 -10.84 12.49
N PRO A 5 0.92 -11.30 12.25
CA PRO A 5 0.22 -10.94 11.03
C PRO A 5 0.03 -9.43 10.92
N LEU A 6 0.36 -8.84 9.78
CA LEU A 6 -0.02 -7.48 9.45
C LEU A 6 -1.54 -7.45 9.24
N ARG A 7 -2.25 -6.68 10.07
CA ARG A 7 -3.71 -6.55 9.99
C ARG A 7 -4.06 -5.09 9.80
N ASN A 8 -4.50 -4.74 8.59
CA ASN A 8 -5.01 -3.41 8.32
C ASN A 8 -6.29 -3.14 9.12
N ASP A 9 -6.39 -1.91 9.63
CA ASP A 9 -7.62 -1.39 10.22
C ASP A 9 -8.66 -1.13 9.12
N ALA A 10 -9.91 -1.57 9.33
CA ALA A 10 -10.95 -1.50 8.31
C ALA A 10 -11.32 -0.06 7.90
N GLU A 11 -11.40 0.86 8.85
CA GLU A 11 -11.73 2.27 8.55
C GLU A 11 -10.58 2.95 7.80
N LEU A 12 -9.34 2.55 8.09
CA LEU A 12 -8.17 3.07 7.39
C LEU A 12 -8.00 2.47 6.00
N VAL A 13 -8.47 1.25 5.78
CA VAL A 13 -8.59 0.67 4.43
C VAL A 13 -9.58 1.48 3.60
N ASP A 14 -10.76 1.79 4.15
CA ASP A 14 -11.75 2.60 3.45
C ASP A 14 -11.22 4.01 3.12
N ALA A 15 -10.50 4.63 4.06
CA ALA A 15 -9.85 5.91 3.83
C ALA A 15 -8.74 5.85 2.76
N ALA A 16 -7.96 4.76 2.74
CA ALA A 16 -6.95 4.54 1.70
C ALA A 16 -7.60 4.41 0.32
N PHE A 17 -8.70 3.65 0.20
CA PHE A 17 -9.45 3.57 -1.05
C PHE A 17 -10.04 4.92 -1.47
N ALA A 18 -10.59 5.69 -0.53
CA ALA A 18 -11.12 7.02 -0.80
C ALA A 18 -10.03 8.02 -1.26
N ALA A 19 -8.79 7.88 -0.80
CA ALA A 19 -7.66 8.65 -1.31
C ALA A 19 -7.26 8.18 -2.72
N ALA A 20 -7.10 6.87 -2.91
CA ALA A 20 -6.73 6.26 -4.17
C ALA A 20 -7.67 6.65 -5.33
N THR A 21 -8.98 6.68 -5.09
CA THR A 21 -9.99 7.03 -6.11
C THR A 21 -9.92 8.48 -6.59
N THR A 22 -9.19 9.35 -5.89
CA THR A 22 -8.98 10.74 -6.33
C THR A 22 -7.79 10.92 -7.27
N VAL A 23 -6.88 9.95 -7.31
CA VAL A 23 -5.59 10.05 -8.02
C VAL A 23 -5.34 8.92 -9.00
N PHE A 24 -6.08 7.81 -8.91
CA PHE A 24 -5.96 6.67 -9.81
C PHE A 24 -7.26 6.40 -10.56
N GLU A 25 -7.13 5.94 -11.80
CA GLU A 25 -8.24 5.40 -12.56
C GLU A 25 -8.85 4.18 -11.84
N PRO A 26 -10.18 3.97 -11.87
CA PRO A 26 -10.83 2.86 -11.17
C PRO A 26 -10.27 1.47 -11.49
N GLY A 27 -9.74 1.26 -12.70
CA GLY A 27 -9.12 -0.01 -13.10
C GLY A 27 -7.76 -0.30 -12.46
N ASN A 28 -7.11 0.70 -11.85
CA ASN A 28 -5.78 0.59 -11.24
C ASN A 28 -5.85 0.47 -9.70
N ILE A 29 -7.05 0.22 -9.16
CA ILE A 29 -7.31 0.09 -7.73
C ILE A 29 -7.95 -1.28 -7.49
N ALA A 30 -7.39 -2.08 -6.58
CA ALA A 30 -7.92 -3.40 -6.29
C ALA A 30 -7.67 -3.83 -4.83
N VAL A 31 -8.57 -4.67 -4.33
CA VAL A 31 -8.34 -5.46 -3.11
C VAL A 31 -7.60 -6.73 -3.51
N ALA A 32 -6.52 -7.07 -2.80
CA ALA A 32 -5.84 -8.34 -2.98
C ALA A 32 -6.81 -9.50 -2.74
N ARG A 33 -6.83 -10.48 -3.66
CA ARG A 33 -7.77 -11.62 -3.58
C ARG A 33 -7.52 -12.52 -2.39
N GLU A 34 -6.27 -12.59 -1.94
CA GLU A 34 -5.83 -13.42 -0.83
C GLU A 34 -4.79 -12.66 0.01
N PRO A 35 -4.67 -12.96 1.31
CA PRO A 35 -3.57 -12.47 2.13
C PRO A 35 -2.22 -12.92 1.58
N MET A 36 -1.19 -12.08 1.72
CA MET A 36 0.17 -12.44 1.34
C MET A 36 0.91 -13.12 2.50
N THR A 37 1.79 -14.07 2.17
CA THR A 37 2.62 -14.80 3.14
C THR A 37 3.96 -14.12 3.41
N ALA A 38 4.21 -12.95 2.81
CA ALA A 38 5.38 -12.13 3.08
C ALA A 38 5.37 -11.66 4.55
N SER A 39 6.54 -11.71 5.18
CA SER A 39 6.71 -11.14 6.53
C SER A 39 7.04 -9.66 6.41
N GLU A 40 6.34 -8.83 7.17
CA GLU A 40 6.46 -7.37 7.15
C GLU A 40 6.44 -6.85 8.60
N ASP A 41 7.45 -6.09 8.99
CA ASP A 41 7.60 -5.62 10.36
C ASP A 41 6.74 -4.40 10.66
N PHE A 42 6.14 -3.77 9.63
CA PHE A 42 5.10 -2.75 9.79
C PHE A 42 3.95 -3.21 10.70
N ALA A 43 3.70 -4.53 10.78
CA ALA A 43 2.75 -5.12 11.71
C ALA A 43 3.00 -4.73 13.18
N ARG A 44 4.24 -4.37 13.55
CA ARG A 44 4.59 -3.87 14.89
C ARG A 44 4.12 -2.47 15.15
N PHE A 45 4.10 -1.60 14.14
CA PHE A 45 3.51 -0.28 14.29
C PHE A 45 2.00 -0.39 14.55
N LEU A 46 1.36 -1.39 13.93
CA LEU A 46 -0.08 -1.63 14.08
C LEU A 46 -0.51 -2.10 15.48
N ASP A 47 0.43 -2.60 16.30
CA ASP A 47 0.18 -2.89 17.72
C ASP A 47 0.00 -1.59 18.55
N HIS A 48 0.45 -0.44 18.04
CA HIS A 48 0.50 0.83 18.78
C HIS A 48 -0.47 1.88 18.25
N VAL A 49 -0.74 1.86 16.95
CA VAL A 49 -1.63 2.82 16.28
C VAL A 49 -2.34 2.14 15.13
N PRO A 50 -3.65 2.39 14.90
CA PRO A 50 -4.32 1.90 13.71
C PRO A 50 -3.59 2.36 12.45
N GLY A 51 -3.39 1.45 11.50
CA GLY A 51 -2.75 1.75 10.21
C GLY A 51 -3.30 0.91 9.06
N CYS A 52 -2.94 1.31 7.85
CA CYS A 52 -3.23 0.57 6.62
C CYS A 52 -1.95 0.49 5.77
N PHE A 53 -1.56 -0.74 5.44
CA PHE A 53 -0.48 -1.07 4.53
C PHE A 53 -1.05 -1.47 3.17
N VAL A 54 -0.47 -0.96 2.08
CA VAL A 54 -0.91 -1.22 0.71
C VAL A 54 0.28 -1.59 -0.16
N PHE A 55 0.00 -2.25 -1.28
CA PHE A 55 1.00 -2.52 -2.31
C PHE A 55 0.84 -1.53 -3.45
N LEU A 56 1.97 -1.03 -3.96
CA LEU A 56 2.03 -0.29 -5.21
C LEU A 56 2.55 -1.21 -6.31
N GLY A 57 1.88 -1.24 -7.45
CA GLY A 57 2.28 -2.07 -8.58
C GLY A 57 3.62 -1.63 -9.17
N ASN A 58 4.48 -2.59 -9.53
CA ASN A 58 5.78 -2.35 -10.18
C ASN A 58 5.76 -2.60 -11.70
N GLY A 59 4.58 -2.76 -12.30
CA GLY A 59 4.39 -3.06 -13.72
C GLY A 59 4.19 -4.55 -14.03
N GLU A 60 3.52 -4.83 -15.13
CA GLU A 60 3.30 -6.19 -15.64
C GLU A 60 4.62 -6.76 -16.17
N GLY A 61 4.96 -7.99 -15.75
CA GLY A 61 6.21 -8.65 -16.15
C GLY A 61 7.43 -8.31 -15.28
N SER A 62 7.28 -7.46 -14.26
CA SER A 62 8.30 -7.28 -13.22
C SER A 62 8.60 -8.62 -12.55
N ALA A 63 9.89 -8.87 -12.27
CA ALA A 63 10.27 -9.95 -11.38
C ALA A 63 9.67 -9.70 -9.97
N PRO A 64 9.45 -10.75 -9.15
CA PRO A 64 8.94 -10.58 -7.79
C PRO A 64 10.04 -10.04 -6.86
N LEU A 65 9.62 -9.51 -5.70
CA LEU A 65 10.55 -9.12 -4.62
C LEU A 65 11.49 -10.27 -4.27
N HIS A 66 12.74 -9.93 -3.91
CA HIS A 66 13.86 -10.85 -3.65
C HIS A 66 14.41 -11.62 -4.86
N ASN A 67 13.89 -11.42 -6.07
CA ASN A 67 14.53 -11.94 -7.28
C ASN A 67 15.76 -11.10 -7.65
N SER A 68 16.86 -11.74 -8.11
CA SER A 68 18.08 -11.04 -8.52
C SER A 68 17.90 -10.14 -9.75
N SER A 69 16.86 -10.39 -10.55
CA SER A 69 16.48 -9.60 -11.71
C SER A 69 15.37 -8.60 -11.38
N TYR A 70 15.04 -8.39 -10.09
CA TYR A 70 14.11 -7.35 -9.70
C TYR A 70 14.68 -5.97 -10.05
N ASP A 71 13.91 -5.22 -10.81
CA ASP A 71 14.22 -3.85 -11.19
C ASP A 71 13.03 -2.97 -10.79
N PHE A 72 13.30 -1.90 -10.06
CA PHE A 72 12.25 -1.03 -9.57
C PHE A 72 11.76 -0.15 -10.72
N ASN A 73 10.45 0.02 -10.85
CA ASN A 73 9.88 0.86 -11.88
C ASN A 73 9.83 2.33 -11.42
N ASP A 74 10.80 3.14 -11.82
CA ASP A 74 10.87 4.57 -11.49
C ASP A 74 9.62 5.36 -11.91
N ASP A 75 8.96 4.99 -13.01
CA ASP A 75 7.71 5.62 -13.45
C ASP A 75 6.58 5.39 -12.43
N GLY A 76 6.73 4.37 -11.57
CA GLY A 76 5.85 4.05 -10.45
C GLY A 76 5.89 5.05 -9.30
N LEU A 77 6.99 5.82 -9.15
CA LEU A 77 7.21 6.67 -7.96
C LEU A 77 6.14 7.74 -7.80
N LEU A 78 5.77 8.41 -8.89
CA LEU A 78 4.80 9.51 -8.84
C LEU A 78 3.42 9.03 -8.39
N PHE A 79 3.00 7.82 -8.77
CA PHE A 79 1.76 7.23 -8.27
C PHE A 79 1.80 7.04 -6.75
N GLY A 80 2.93 6.56 -6.21
CA GLY A 80 3.13 6.45 -4.76
C GLY A 80 3.08 7.80 -4.05
N VAL A 81 3.70 8.84 -4.63
CA VAL A 81 3.66 10.20 -4.10
C VAL A 81 2.24 10.75 -4.09
N ASP A 82 1.53 10.66 -5.21
CA ASP A 82 0.17 11.19 -5.36
C ASP A 82 -0.79 10.55 -4.36
N PHE A 83 -0.68 9.24 -4.15
CA PHE A 83 -1.46 8.51 -3.14
C PHE A 83 -1.20 9.03 -1.72
N HIS A 84 0.06 9.17 -1.31
CA HIS A 84 0.39 9.65 0.03
C HIS A 84 0.00 11.13 0.23
N VAL A 85 0.16 11.96 -0.80
CA VAL A 85 -0.29 13.36 -0.79
C VAL A 85 -1.81 13.45 -0.67
N ALA A 86 -2.56 12.61 -1.38
CA ALA A 86 -4.01 12.55 -1.28
C ALA A 86 -4.45 12.19 0.15
N ILE A 87 -3.84 11.17 0.77
CA ILE A 87 -4.10 10.82 2.17
C ILE A 87 -3.82 12.00 3.10
N ALA A 88 -2.65 12.62 2.97
CA ALA A 88 -2.24 13.74 3.82
C ALA A 88 -3.22 14.92 3.69
N ARG A 89 -3.61 15.28 2.46
CA ARG A 89 -4.59 16.35 2.22
C ARG A 89 -5.97 16.03 2.78
N GLN A 90 -6.47 14.80 2.60
CA GLN A 90 -7.78 14.43 3.12
C GLN A 90 -7.83 14.38 4.65
N ARG A 91 -6.72 14.01 5.30
CA ARG A 91 -6.67 13.87 6.77
C ARG A 91 -6.23 15.13 7.51
N LEU A 92 -5.43 15.96 6.87
CA LEU A 92 -4.77 17.10 7.52
C LEU A 92 -5.03 18.43 6.80
N GLY A 93 -5.68 18.41 5.64
CA GLY A 93 -6.05 19.62 4.91
C GLY A 93 -7.09 20.43 5.68
N THR A 94 -6.81 21.72 5.85
CA THR A 94 -7.71 22.72 6.41
C THR A 94 -8.63 23.30 5.34
#